data_AF-A0A353EDQ9-F1
#
_entry.id   AF-A0A353EDQ9-F1
#
_cell.length_a   1.000
_cell.length_b   1.000
_cell.length_c   1.000
_cell.angle_alpha   90.00
_cell.angle_beta   90.00
_cell.angle_gamma   90.00
#
_symmetry.space_group_name_H-M   'P 1'
#
loop_
_entity.id
_entity.type
_entity.pdbx_description
1 polymer ?
#
loop_
_entity_poly.entity_id
_entity_poly.type
_entity_poly.pdbx_seq_one_letter_code
_entity_poly.pdbx_strand_id
1 'polypeptide(L)'
;MGFEFVEFTGQDQGLLKRQMNELGFKLTGIHRSKNVLHYSQGNINFILNFEPDSRAALFAEKHGQSANAMAFRVQDAAYAIKEAEKRGAKVVENKVGPMELNIPAIEGIGGLLIYLVDAKHAKSIYEIDFEPVQSEDPEQPAA
;
A
#
# COMPACT_ATOMS: atom_id res chain seq x y z
N MET A 1 -15.65 -5.39 7.98
CA MET A 1 -15.33 -5.35 6.53
C MET A 1 -15.16 -3.89 6.15
N GLY A 2 -14.18 -3.57 5.30
CA GLY A 2 -13.82 -2.18 4.97
C GLY A 2 -12.43 -2.10 4.35
N PHE A 3 -11.88 -0.89 4.28
CA PHE A 3 -10.50 -0.67 3.81
C PHE A 3 -9.47 -1.23 4.78
N GLU A 4 -8.38 -1.75 4.22
CA GLU A 4 -7.13 -1.98 4.95
C GLU A 4 -6.19 -0.80 4.77
N PHE A 5 -5.90 -0.45 3.51
CA PHE A 5 -5.06 0.70 3.15
C PHE A 5 -5.42 1.26 1.77
N VAL A 6 -4.96 2.48 1.52
CA VAL A 6 -4.80 3.05 0.17
C VAL A 6 -3.33 3.29 -0.08
N GLU A 7 -2.84 2.93 -1.26
CA GLU A 7 -1.46 3.17 -1.71
C GLU A 7 -1.43 4.31 -2.72
N PHE A 8 -0.51 5.24 -2.50
CA PHE A 8 -0.20 6.35 -3.38
C PHE A 8 1.21 6.23 -3.94
N THR A 9 1.38 6.71 -5.16
CA THR A 9 2.66 6.77 -5.87
C THR A 9 2.82 8.16 -6.51
N GLY A 10 4.05 8.52 -6.89
CA GLY A 10 4.33 9.77 -7.58
C GLY A 10 5.81 10.09 -7.70
N GLN A 11 6.12 11.15 -8.45
CA GLN A 11 7.50 11.62 -8.63
C GLN A 11 7.99 12.55 -7.52
N ASP A 12 7.08 13.28 -6.85
CA ASP A 12 7.41 14.19 -5.75
C ASP A 12 7.02 13.55 -4.41
N GLN A 13 8.00 12.88 -3.81
CA GLN A 13 7.87 12.29 -2.48
C GLN A 13 7.62 13.35 -1.40
N GLY A 14 8.18 14.55 -1.54
CA GLY A 14 8.02 15.64 -0.58
C GLY A 14 6.59 16.17 -0.52
N LEU A 15 5.93 16.31 -1.68
CA LEU A 15 4.53 16.73 -1.75
C LEU A 15 3.60 15.72 -1.07
N LEU A 16 3.69 14.43 -1.40
CA LEU A 16 2.84 13.40 -0.79
C LEU A 16 3.07 13.29 0.72
N LYS A 17 4.34 13.34 1.20
CA LYS A 17 4.64 13.38 2.65
C LYS A 17 3.98 14.57 3.33
N ARG A 18 4.07 15.76 2.73
CA ARG A 18 3.46 16.99 3.27
C ARG A 18 1.95 16.87 3.35
N GLN A 19 1.30 16.39 2.30
CA GLN A 19 -0.14 16.18 2.27
C GLN A 19 -0.61 15.20 3.36
N MET A 20 0.11 14.10 3.58
CA MET A 20 -0.21 13.17 4.67
C MET A 20 -0.14 13.87 6.04
N ASN A 21 0.90 14.66 6.28
CA ASN A 21 1.06 15.42 7.52
C ASN A 21 -0.05 16.47 7.71
N GLU A 22 -0.40 17.21 6.65
CA GLU A 22 -1.47 18.23 6.67
C GLU A 22 -2.85 17.60 6.93
N LEU A 23 -3.08 16.37 6.47
CA LEU A 23 -4.27 15.57 6.79
C LEU A 23 -4.24 14.97 8.21
N GLY A 24 -3.15 15.17 8.96
CA GLY A 24 -2.98 14.71 10.33
C GLY A 24 -2.52 13.25 10.48
N PHE A 25 -2.02 12.63 9.41
CA PHE A 25 -1.40 11.31 9.48
C PHE A 25 0.04 11.42 9.98
N LYS A 26 0.51 10.36 10.65
CA LYS A 26 1.90 10.26 11.11
C LYS A 26 2.62 9.17 10.36
N LEU A 27 3.90 9.39 10.04
CA LEU A 27 4.78 8.32 9.60
C LEU A 27 4.95 7.33 10.76
N THR A 28 4.50 6.10 10.57
CA THR A 28 4.54 5.05 11.59
C THR A 28 5.42 3.88 11.22
N GLY A 29 5.79 3.75 9.94
CA GLY A 29 6.74 2.73 9.50
C GLY A 29 7.48 3.09 8.22
N ILE A 30 8.68 2.54 8.09
CA ILE A 30 9.48 2.57 6.86
C ILE A 30 9.67 1.13 6.42
N HIS A 31 9.45 0.82 5.14
CA HIS A 31 9.57 -0.54 4.63
C HIS A 31 11.01 -1.02 4.74
N ARG A 32 11.21 -2.29 5.12
CA ARG A 32 12.53 -2.85 5.46
C ARG A 32 13.54 -2.82 4.31
N SER A 33 13.05 -2.93 3.07
CA SER A 33 13.89 -3.11 1.88
C SER A 33 13.54 -2.22 0.68
N LYS A 34 12.48 -1.42 0.76
CA LYS A 34 11.94 -0.64 -0.36
C LYS A 34 11.74 0.81 0.05
N ASN A 35 11.72 1.72 -0.92
CA ASN A 35 11.33 3.11 -0.70
C ASN A 35 9.80 3.22 -0.55
N VAL A 36 9.28 2.66 0.53
CA VAL A 36 7.85 2.63 0.84
C VAL A 36 7.65 3.09 2.28
N LEU A 37 6.67 3.98 2.48
CA LEU A 37 6.38 4.60 3.78
C LEU A 37 4.97 4.24 4.22
N HIS A 38 4.82 3.93 5.50
CA HIS A 38 3.53 3.67 6.14
C HIS A 38 3.14 4.85 7.01
N TYR A 39 2.05 5.51 6.62
CA TYR A 39 1.39 6.56 7.38
C TYR A 39 0.12 6.01 8.02
N SER A 40 -0.15 6.37 9.27
CA SER A 40 -1.40 5.97 9.94
C SER A 40 -2.01 7.04 10.83
N GLN A 41 -3.33 6.94 10.99
CA GLN A 41 -4.14 7.72 11.92
C GLN A 41 -5.28 6.83 12.43
N GLY A 42 -5.21 6.41 13.69
CA GLY A 42 -6.17 5.44 14.24
C GLY A 42 -6.15 4.13 13.46
N ASN A 43 -7.27 3.80 12.81
CA ASN A 43 -7.42 2.56 12.02
C ASN A 43 -7.29 2.79 10.50
N ILE A 44 -6.82 3.97 10.08
CA ILE A 44 -6.64 4.33 8.67
C ILE A 44 -5.15 4.22 8.33
N ASN A 45 -4.85 3.52 7.23
CA ASN A 45 -3.49 3.31 6.75
C ASN A 45 -3.32 3.86 5.33
N PHE A 46 -2.26 4.62 5.13
CA PHE A 46 -1.79 5.02 3.82
C PHE A 46 -0.37 4.50 3.59
N ILE A 47 -0.17 3.96 2.40
CA ILE A 47 1.14 3.52 1.92
C ILE A 47 1.59 4.51 0.87
N LEU A 48 2.79 5.06 0.99
CA LEU A 48 3.41 5.84 -0.07
C LEU A 48 4.51 5.00 -0.69
N ASN A 49 4.36 4.65 -1.96
CA ASN A 49 5.27 3.76 -2.68
C ASN A 49 6.05 4.52 -3.74
N PHE A 50 7.37 4.63 -3.53
CA PHE A 50 8.32 5.29 -4.41
C PHE A 50 9.41 4.32 -4.88
N GLU A 51 9.14 3.02 -4.82
CA GLU A 51 10.09 2.00 -5.22
C GLU A 51 10.34 2.09 -6.73
N PRO A 52 11.60 2.28 -7.19
CA PRO A 52 11.92 2.30 -8.62
C PRO A 52 11.68 0.93 -9.26
N ASP A 53 11.60 0.89 -10.59
CA ASP A 53 11.41 -0.35 -11.37
C ASP A 53 10.23 -1.23 -10.89
N SER A 54 9.23 -0.59 -10.29
CA SER A 54 8.06 -1.24 -9.69
C SER A 54 6.78 -0.93 -10.47
N ARG A 55 5.72 -1.68 -10.17
CA ARG A 55 4.38 -1.38 -10.70
C ARG A 55 3.90 0.02 -10.29
N ALA A 56 4.26 0.47 -9.09
CA ALA A 56 3.91 1.79 -8.59
C ALA A 56 4.62 2.90 -9.38
N ALA A 57 5.90 2.71 -9.72
CA ALA A 57 6.65 3.63 -10.56
C ALA A 57 6.03 3.73 -11.97
N LEU A 58 5.75 2.59 -12.62
CA LEU A 58 5.09 2.55 -13.93
C LEU A 58 3.70 3.20 -13.91
N PHE A 59 2.96 3.04 -12.81
CA PHE A 59 1.67 3.71 -12.66
C PHE A 59 1.83 5.24 -12.53
N ALA A 60 2.82 5.71 -11.76
CA ALA A 60 3.12 7.13 -11.63
C ALA A 60 3.56 7.78 -12.94
N GLU A 61 4.35 7.09 -13.78
CA GLU A 61 4.72 7.59 -15.11
C GLU A 61 3.51 7.88 -16.00
N LYS A 62 2.49 7.02 -15.90
CA LYS A 62 1.28 7.13 -16.72
C LYS A 62 0.25 8.10 -16.14
N HIS A 63 0.15 8.20 -14.82
CA HIS A 63 -0.96 8.88 -14.13
C HIS A 63 -0.53 10.07 -13.25
N GLY A 64 0.76 10.30 -13.05
CA GLY A 64 1.27 11.27 -12.09
C GLY A 64 1.03 10.84 -10.64
N GLN A 65 1.02 11.83 -9.73
CA GLN A 65 0.72 11.59 -8.32
C GLN A 65 -0.72 11.12 -8.14
N SER A 66 -0.90 9.88 -7.71
CA SER A 66 -2.22 9.24 -7.72
C SER A 66 -2.27 8.03 -6.78
N ALA A 67 -3.49 7.58 -6.47
CA ALA A 67 -3.70 6.30 -5.82
C ALA A 67 -3.53 5.18 -6.84
N ASN A 68 -2.51 4.33 -6.65
CA ASN A 68 -2.21 3.22 -7.56
C ASN A 68 -2.70 1.86 -7.05
N ALA A 69 -3.04 1.76 -5.76
CA ALA A 69 -3.67 0.56 -5.22
C ALA A 69 -4.55 0.83 -4.00
N MET A 70 -5.44 -0.13 -3.71
CA MET A 70 -6.29 -0.15 -2.52
C MET A 70 -6.38 -1.58 -2.00
N ALA A 71 -6.55 -1.73 -0.70
CA ALA A 71 -6.73 -3.03 -0.07
C ALA A 71 -8.04 -3.09 0.72
N PHE A 72 -8.75 -4.21 0.60
CA PHE A 72 -9.99 -4.47 1.32
C PHE A 72 -9.85 -5.68 2.24
N ARG A 73 -10.35 -5.52 3.48
CA ARG A 73 -10.48 -6.61 4.44
C ARG A 73 -11.63 -7.54 4.03
N VAL A 74 -11.30 -8.79 3.74
CA VAL A 74 -12.23 -9.88 3.43
C VAL A 74 -12.12 -10.98 4.49
N GLN A 75 -13.19 -11.77 4.64
CA GLN A 75 -13.19 -12.89 5.60
C GLN A 75 -12.29 -14.04 5.15
N ASP A 76 -12.22 -14.29 3.85
CA ASP A 76 -11.40 -15.33 3.23
C ASP A 76 -10.89 -14.80 1.88
N ALA A 77 -9.60 -14.48 1.83
CA ALA A 77 -8.96 -13.94 0.63
C ALA A 77 -8.87 -14.97 -0.51
N ALA A 78 -8.70 -16.26 -0.17
CA ALA A 78 -8.61 -17.33 -1.16
C ALA A 78 -9.96 -17.62 -1.81
N TYR A 79 -11.05 -17.55 -1.04
CA TYR A 79 -12.40 -17.61 -1.60
C TYR A 79 -12.72 -16.36 -2.43
N ALA A 80 -12.42 -15.17 -1.89
CA ALA A 80 -12.75 -13.91 -2.55
C ALA A 80 -12.06 -13.75 -3.92
N ILE A 81 -10.77 -14.12 -4.03
CA ILE A 81 -10.05 -14.03 -5.31
C ILE A 81 -10.63 -14.98 -6.37
N LYS A 82 -10.98 -16.21 -5.98
CA LYS A 82 -11.60 -17.20 -6.88
C LYS A 82 -12.99 -16.76 -7.37
N GLU A 83 -13.80 -16.22 -6.47
CA GLU A 83 -15.11 -15.71 -6.86
C GLU A 83 -15.02 -14.45 -7.74
N ALA A 84 -14.05 -13.57 -7.47
CA ALA A 84 -13.79 -12.41 -8.33
C ALA A 84 -13.38 -12.84 -9.74
N GLU A 85 -12.44 -13.78 -9.86
CA GLU A 85 -12.01 -14.35 -11.14
C GLU A 85 -13.17 -14.98 -11.91
N LYS A 86 -13.96 -15.82 -11.25
CA LYS A 86 -15.16 -16.46 -11.83
C LYS A 86 -16.17 -15.45 -12.36
N ARG A 87 -16.21 -14.24 -11.78
CA ARG A 87 -17.09 -13.14 -12.18
C ARG A 87 -16.45 -12.19 -13.21
N GLY A 88 -15.27 -12.54 -13.73
CA GLY A 88 -14.59 -11.81 -14.80
C GLY A 88 -13.55 -10.81 -14.32
N ALA A 89 -13.20 -10.77 -13.03
CA ALA A 89 -12.07 -9.97 -12.58
C ALA A 89 -10.75 -10.57 -13.08
N LYS A 90 -9.83 -9.71 -13.51
CA LYS A 90 -8.50 -10.13 -13.91
C LYS A 90 -7.61 -10.23 -12.67
N VAL A 91 -7.23 -11.45 -12.30
CA VAL A 91 -6.27 -11.71 -11.21
C VAL A 91 -4.89 -11.23 -11.64
N VAL A 92 -4.17 -10.60 -10.72
CA VAL A 92 -2.81 -10.10 -10.93
C VAL A 92 -1.80 -11.02 -10.26
N GLU A 93 -0.81 -11.46 -11.03
CA GLU A 93 0.35 -12.17 -10.49
C GLU A 93 1.32 -11.17 -9.84
N ASN A 94 1.40 -11.21 -8.51
CA ASN A 94 2.33 -10.38 -7.75
C ASN A 94 3.71 -11.04 -7.69
N LYS A 95 4.74 -10.32 -8.14
CA LYS A 95 6.13 -10.68 -7.86
C LYS A 95 6.47 -10.15 -6.47
N VAL A 96 6.42 -11.01 -5.46
CA VAL A 96 6.82 -10.68 -4.09
C VAL A 96 8.30 -11.00 -3.88
N GLY A 97 9.01 -10.11 -3.17
CA GLY A 97 10.37 -10.34 -2.73
C GLY A 97 10.46 -11.37 -1.59
N PRO A 98 11.65 -11.86 -1.26
CA PRO A 98 11.86 -12.70 -0.09
C PRO A 98 11.40 -11.98 1.19
N MET A 99 10.59 -12.66 2.01
CA MET A 99 10.01 -12.14 3.26
C MET A 99 8.94 -11.04 3.12
N GLU A 100 8.36 -10.85 1.94
CA GLU A 100 7.19 -9.98 1.76
C GLU A 100 5.88 -10.78 1.81
N LEU A 101 4.83 -10.17 2.35
CA LEU A 101 3.52 -10.82 2.38
C LEU A 101 2.93 -10.94 0.95
N ASN A 102 2.61 -12.16 0.52
CA ASN A 102 1.93 -12.39 -0.75
C ASN A 102 0.42 -12.18 -0.62
N ILE A 103 -0.04 -10.97 -0.94
CA ILE A 103 -1.46 -10.61 -0.91
C ILE A 103 -2.06 -10.77 -2.31
N PRO A 104 -3.15 -11.54 -2.49
CA PRO A 104 -3.81 -11.67 -3.79
C PRO A 104 -4.45 -10.35 -4.22
N ALA A 105 -4.39 -10.07 -5.52
CA ALA A 105 -4.93 -8.84 -6.08
C ALA A 105 -5.66 -9.07 -7.42
N ILE A 106 -6.59 -8.17 -7.72
CA ILE A 106 -7.21 -8.04 -9.04
C ILE A 106 -6.90 -6.67 -9.65
N GLU A 107 -6.98 -6.58 -10.98
CA GLU A 107 -6.87 -5.32 -11.70
C GLU A 107 -8.18 -4.52 -11.60
N GLY A 108 -8.08 -3.30 -11.09
CA GLY A 108 -9.15 -2.32 -11.02
C GLY A 108 -9.14 -1.36 -12.21
N ILE A 109 -10.04 -0.37 -12.16
CA ILE A 109 -10.19 0.65 -13.20
C ILE A 109 -8.87 1.41 -13.38
N GLY A 110 -8.48 1.68 -14.62
CA GLY A 110 -7.25 2.43 -14.92
C GLY A 110 -5.96 1.65 -14.69
N GLY A 111 -6.04 0.37 -14.29
CA GLY A 111 -4.87 -0.48 -14.01
C GLY A 111 -4.40 -0.44 -12.55
N LEU A 112 -5.18 0.19 -11.65
CA LEU A 112 -4.90 0.19 -10.22
C LEU A 112 -5.04 -1.23 -9.64
N LEU A 113 -4.34 -1.54 -8.55
CA LEU A 113 -4.47 -2.83 -7.89
C LEU A 113 -5.51 -2.81 -6.79
N ILE A 114 -6.33 -3.86 -6.72
CA ILE A 114 -7.25 -4.10 -5.61
C ILE A 114 -6.79 -5.36 -4.88
N TYR A 115 -6.20 -5.18 -3.71
CA TYR A 115 -5.73 -6.25 -2.83
C TYR A 115 -6.86 -6.79 -1.95
N LEU A 116 -6.89 -8.11 -1.78
CA LEU A 116 -7.84 -8.81 -0.91
C LEU A 116 -7.10 -9.36 0.31
N VAL A 117 -7.27 -8.67 1.44
CA VAL A 117 -6.56 -8.98 2.69
C VAL A 117 -7.47 -9.78 3.60
N ASP A 118 -7.00 -10.95 4.04
CA ASP A 118 -7.69 -11.71 5.07
C ASP A 118 -7.69 -10.89 6.38
N ALA A 119 -8.88 -10.62 6.92
CA ALA A 119 -9.06 -9.75 8.08
C ALA A 119 -8.25 -10.21 9.31
N LYS A 120 -7.94 -11.51 9.43
CA LYS A 120 -7.13 -12.04 10.55
C LYS A 120 -5.63 -11.74 10.39
N HIS A 121 -5.18 -11.43 9.18
CA HIS A 121 -3.77 -11.13 8.84
C HIS A 121 -3.53 -9.65 8.50
N ALA A 122 -4.56 -8.81 8.62
CA ALA A 122 -4.50 -7.38 8.38
C ALA A 122 -3.32 -6.70 9.11
N LYS A 123 -3.19 -6.96 10.41
CA LYS A 123 -2.16 -6.34 11.25
C LYS A 123 -0.74 -6.80 10.92
N SER A 124 -0.57 -8.07 10.56
CA SER A 124 0.75 -8.64 10.31
C SER A 124 1.46 -8.04 9.09
N ILE A 125 0.73 -7.42 8.15
CA ILE A 125 1.33 -6.72 7.01
C ILE A 125 2.36 -5.70 7.50
N TYR A 126 1.96 -4.86 8.47
CA TYR A 126 2.81 -3.78 8.95
C TYR A 126 3.98 -4.28 9.79
N GLU A 127 3.75 -5.30 10.62
CA GLU A 127 4.78 -5.88 11.49
C GLU A 127 5.88 -6.60 10.69
N ILE A 128 5.48 -7.27 9.60
CA ILE A 128 6.39 -8.03 8.73
C ILE A 128 7.15 -7.10 7.81
N ASP A 129 6.46 -6.20 7.09
CA ASP A 129 7.07 -5.46 5.97
C ASP A 129 7.74 -4.14 6.41
N PHE A 130 7.39 -3.59 7.58
CA PHE A 130 7.84 -2.27 8.02
C PHE A 130 8.63 -2.30 9.33
N GLU A 131 9.60 -1.40 9.43
CA GLU A 131 10.25 -1.02 10.69
C GLU A 131 9.48 0.14 11.31
N PRO A 132 9.06 0.03 12.59
CA PRO A 132 8.30 1.07 13.25
C PRO A 132 9.16 2.31 13.48
N VAL A 133 8.61 3.48 13.19
CA VAL A 133 9.25 4.76 13.51
C VAL A 133 8.71 5.23 14.86
N GLN A 134 9.61 5.44 15.83
CA GLN A 134 9.23 6.16 17.05
C GLN A 134 9.07 7.63 16.68
N SER A 135 7.84 8.13 16.77
CA SER A 135 7.54 9.51 16.45
C SER A 135 8.06 10.43 17.56
N GLU A 136 9.33 10.81 17.50
CA GLU A 136 9.85 12.02 18.12
C GLU A 136 10.41 12.92 16.99
N ASP A 137 9.63 13.97 16.72
CA ASP A 137 9.85 15.14 15.87
C ASP A 137 9.38 15.16 14.38
N PRO A 138 8.52 16.14 14.00
CA PRO A 138 8.00 16.34 12.65
C PRO A 138 8.98 17.04 11.68
N GLU A 139 10.26 17.17 12.03
CA GLU A 139 11.18 18.08 11.32
C GLU A 139 12.57 17.51 11.00
N GLN A 140 12.69 16.19 10.80
CA GLN A 140 13.91 15.65 10.19
C GLN A 140 13.79 15.57 8.67
N PRO A 141 14.55 16.39 7.90
CA PRO A 141 14.75 16.12 6.50
C PRO A 141 15.47 14.78 6.34
N ALA A 142 15.02 13.98 5.38
CA ALA A 142 15.71 12.75 4.99
C ALA A 142 17.16 13.11 4.61
N ALA A 143 18.12 12.38 5.19
CA ALA A 143 19.54 12.48 4.87
C ALA A 143 19.84 12.09 3.42
#